data_AF-A0A6J7ZMG1-F1
#
_entry.id   AF-A0A6J7ZMG1-F1
#
_cell.length_a   1.000
_cell.length_b   1.000
_cell.length_c   1.000
_cell.angle_alpha   90.00
_cell.angle_beta   90.00
_cell.angle_gamma   90.00
#
_symmetry.space_group_name_H-M   'P 1'
#
loop_
_entity.id
_entity.type
_entity.pdbx_description
1 polymer ?
#
loop_
_entity_poly.entity_id
_entity_poly.type
_entity_poly.pdbx_seq_one_letter_code
_entity_poly.pdbx_strand_id
1 'polypeptide(L)'
;MGVAFSPKGDVIASGSGYNTVKLWNFNRDELLKHACSSITGYLRNNPNPSDDERRLCGEKASGKVLFLQGEKLAAEGKIKQAVSKFQQAAKLDSNFSLKLAAASLVLFGELLAENGKLDEAILGFQKALEFDPGLKFNPKTEVAKHRFKRGQQLIEDIEYIEFDEEAILAYNQAQELDPNLKISASDWNQLCWAGSINKEADQVIFACNKAVELDPKNGWVYNSRGLARTLTGDSKGAIEDFEIFVKSAGNAEEKKQRKAWIASLNKGKNPFTDEVLEQLRSN
;
A
#
# COMPACT_ATOMS: atom_id res chain seq x y z
N MET A 1 -9.85 55.40 -22.09
CA MET A 1 -8.50 54.97 -22.57
C MET A 1 -8.66 53.64 -23.26
N GLY A 2 -7.99 53.44 -24.38
CA GLY A 2 -8.13 52.23 -25.19
C GLY A 2 -6.78 51.80 -25.76
N VAL A 3 -6.64 50.49 -26.00
CA VAL A 3 -5.48 49.89 -26.64
C VAL A 3 -5.94 49.11 -27.86
N ALA A 4 -5.21 49.22 -28.97
CA ALA A 4 -5.47 48.46 -30.18
C ALA A 4 -4.17 47.96 -30.79
N PHE A 5 -4.20 46.77 -31.35
CA PHE A 5 -3.09 46.15 -32.07
C PHE A 5 -3.30 46.30 -33.57
N SER A 6 -2.24 46.65 -34.29
CA SER A 6 -2.25 46.61 -35.76
C SER A 6 -2.55 45.19 -36.28
N PRO A 7 -3.23 45.04 -37.43
CA PRO A 7 -3.51 43.72 -38.01
C PRO A 7 -2.26 42.88 -38.33
N LYS A 8 -1.12 43.54 -38.59
CA LYS A 8 0.17 42.88 -38.82
C LYS A 8 0.91 42.52 -37.51
N GLY A 9 0.53 43.16 -36.39
CA GLY A 9 1.06 42.88 -35.06
C GLY A 9 2.44 43.49 -34.78
N ASP A 10 2.77 44.62 -35.41
CA ASP A 10 4.04 45.35 -35.29
C ASP A 10 3.89 46.76 -34.67
N VAL A 11 2.65 47.22 -34.50
CA VAL A 11 2.30 48.50 -33.85
C VAL A 11 1.20 48.35 -32.80
N ILE A 12 1.37 49.00 -31.65
CA ILE A 12 0.32 49.22 -30.63
C ILE A 12 -0.11 50.68 -30.64
N ALA A 13 -1.41 50.95 -30.68
CA ALA A 13 -1.97 52.27 -30.47
C ALA A 13 -2.56 52.37 -29.05
N SER A 14 -2.14 53.36 -28.27
CA SER A 14 -2.71 53.66 -26.96
C SER A 14 -3.31 55.06 -26.94
N GLY A 15 -4.59 55.17 -26.60
CA GLY A 15 -5.32 56.44 -26.47
C GLY A 15 -5.43 56.89 -25.01
N SER A 16 -4.99 58.11 -24.73
CA SER A 16 -5.05 58.75 -23.42
C SER A 16 -6.30 59.61 -23.25
N GLY A 17 -6.73 59.84 -22.00
CA GLY A 17 -7.80 60.81 -21.69
C GLY A 17 -7.43 62.26 -22.04
N TYR A 18 -6.16 62.53 -22.36
CA TYR A 18 -5.65 63.84 -22.76
C TYR A 18 -5.70 64.08 -24.29
N ASN A 19 -6.69 63.53 -25.01
CA ASN A 19 -6.85 63.67 -26.47
C ASN A 19 -5.59 63.33 -27.30
N THR A 20 -4.75 62.43 -26.80
CA THR A 20 -3.51 62.02 -27.47
C THR A 20 -3.51 60.53 -27.75
N VAL A 21 -2.97 60.15 -28.92
CA VAL A 21 -2.70 58.77 -29.30
C VAL A 21 -1.20 58.60 -29.43
N LYS A 22 -0.65 57.59 -28.77
CA LYS A 22 0.74 57.14 -28.97
C LYS A 22 0.74 55.87 -29.80
N LEU A 23 1.61 55.84 -30.81
CA LEU A 23 1.92 54.65 -31.59
C LEU A 23 3.27 54.09 -31.12
N TRP A 24 3.27 52.81 -30.77
CA TRP A 24 4.44 52.09 -30.33
C TRP A 24 4.81 51.08 -31.41
N ASN A 25 5.89 51.35 -32.14
CA ASN A 25 6.46 50.37 -33.06
C ASN A 25 7.28 49.37 -32.25
N PHE A 26 7.06 48.08 -32.48
CA PHE A 26 7.82 47.04 -31.80
C PHE A 26 8.14 45.90 -32.76
N ASN A 27 9.28 45.24 -32.53
CA ASN A 27 9.60 44.00 -33.20
C ASN A 27 9.03 42.85 -32.36
N ARG A 28 7.93 42.26 -32.84
CA ARG A 28 7.25 41.15 -32.15
C ARG A 28 8.20 39.97 -31.87
N ASP A 29 9.06 39.64 -32.83
CA ASP A 29 9.94 38.48 -32.71
C ASP A 29 11.06 38.73 -31.69
N GLU A 30 11.56 39.97 -31.62
CA GLU A 30 12.53 40.39 -30.61
C GLU A 30 11.91 40.46 -29.21
N LEU A 31 10.68 40.98 -29.11
CA LEU A 31 9.93 41.02 -27.86
C LEU A 31 9.62 39.62 -27.33
N LEU A 32 9.23 38.69 -28.22
CA LEU A 32 9.02 37.28 -27.88
C LEU A 32 10.34 36.63 -27.43
N LYS A 33 11.46 36.86 -28.11
CA LYS A 33 12.78 36.37 -27.68
C LYS A 33 13.15 36.87 -26.28
N HIS A 34 12.97 38.16 -26.03
CA HIS A 34 13.30 38.77 -24.73
C HIS A 34 12.39 38.26 -23.61
N ALA A 35 11.08 38.20 -23.86
CA ALA A 35 10.11 37.63 -22.92
C ALA A 35 10.43 36.16 -22.61
N CYS A 36 10.67 35.34 -23.64
CA CYS A 36 11.03 33.94 -23.49
C CYS A 36 12.33 33.77 -22.70
N SER A 37 13.39 34.52 -23.03
CA SER A 37 14.65 34.49 -22.28
C SER A 37 14.46 34.83 -20.79
N SER A 38 13.51 35.70 -20.47
CA SER A 38 13.22 36.12 -19.10
C SER A 38 12.46 35.04 -18.31
N ILE A 39 11.60 34.27 -18.98
CA ILE A 39 10.77 33.24 -18.35
C ILE A 39 11.30 31.80 -18.52
N THR A 40 12.35 31.58 -19.31
CA THR A 40 12.95 30.25 -19.55
C THR A 40 13.23 29.51 -18.23
N GLY A 41 13.78 30.21 -17.24
CA GLY A 41 14.05 29.62 -15.92
C GLY A 41 12.79 29.10 -15.22
N TYR A 42 11.69 29.85 -15.32
CA TYR A 42 10.38 29.43 -14.79
C TYR A 42 9.82 28.25 -15.59
N LEU A 43 9.75 28.33 -16.92
CA LEU A 43 9.16 27.29 -17.76
C LEU A 43 9.87 25.94 -17.64
N ARG A 44 11.20 25.96 -17.46
CA ARG A 44 12.02 24.75 -17.28
C ARG A 44 11.88 24.11 -15.90
N ASN A 45 11.64 24.90 -14.87
CA ASN A 45 11.71 24.44 -13.48
C ASN A 45 10.34 24.38 -12.78
N ASN A 46 9.30 24.97 -13.36
CA ASN A 46 7.94 24.79 -12.89
C ASN A 46 7.51 23.33 -13.15
N PRO A 47 7.07 22.58 -12.12
CA PRO A 47 6.57 21.21 -12.29
C PRO A 47 5.20 21.14 -12.99
N ASN A 48 4.39 22.20 -12.88
CA ASN A 48 3.01 22.27 -13.38
C ASN A 48 2.72 23.52 -14.24
N PRO A 49 3.52 23.87 -15.25
CA PRO A 49 3.10 24.85 -16.24
C PRO A 49 2.05 24.21 -17.15
N SER A 50 1.13 25.03 -17.65
CA SER A 50 0.24 24.62 -18.74
C SER A 50 1.04 24.26 -19.99
N ASP A 51 0.46 23.39 -20.84
CA ASP A 51 1.07 23.03 -22.12
C ASP A 51 1.26 24.25 -23.03
N ASP A 52 0.36 25.22 -22.95
CA ASP A 52 0.42 26.46 -23.73
C ASP A 52 1.57 27.37 -23.28
N GLU A 53 1.84 27.47 -21.97
CA GLU A 53 2.99 28.22 -21.44
C GLU A 53 4.32 27.64 -21.91
N ARG A 54 4.46 26.31 -21.97
CA ARG A 54 5.69 25.67 -22.50
C ARG A 54 5.82 25.81 -24.00
N ARG A 55 4.71 25.70 -24.73
CA ARG A 55 4.68 25.86 -26.20
C ARG A 55 5.05 27.28 -26.61
N LEU A 56 4.63 28.30 -25.84
CA LEU A 56 4.84 29.72 -26.16
C LEU A 56 6.32 30.05 -26.45
N CYS A 57 7.23 29.44 -25.70
CA CYS A 57 8.67 29.64 -25.84
C CYS A 57 9.41 28.41 -26.37
N GLY A 58 8.70 27.33 -26.72
CA GLY A 58 9.31 26.07 -27.16
C GLY A 58 10.22 25.41 -26.10
N GLU A 59 10.09 25.78 -24.83
CA GLU A 59 10.95 25.32 -23.76
C GLU A 59 10.54 23.92 -23.29
N LYS A 60 11.52 23.02 -23.15
CA LYS A 60 11.32 21.67 -22.63
C LYS A 60 11.48 21.65 -21.12
N ALA A 61 10.79 20.72 -20.46
CA ALA A 61 10.96 20.46 -19.04
C ALA A 61 12.42 20.12 -18.71
N SER A 62 12.91 20.61 -17.57
CA SER A 62 14.21 20.18 -17.04
C SER A 62 14.16 18.70 -16.61
N GLY A 63 15.35 18.07 -16.50
CA GLY A 63 15.47 16.71 -15.95
C GLY A 63 14.84 16.58 -14.57
N LYS A 64 15.05 17.57 -13.70
CA LYS A 64 14.42 17.65 -12.36
C LYS A 64 12.90 17.61 -12.43
N VAL A 65 12.29 18.43 -13.28
CA VAL A 65 10.83 18.46 -13.42
C VAL A 65 10.30 17.14 -13.95
N LEU A 66 10.95 16.55 -14.95
CA LEU A 66 10.53 15.25 -15.48
C LEU A 66 10.64 14.15 -14.41
N PHE A 67 11.68 14.18 -13.58
CA PHE A 67 11.84 13.23 -12.49
C PHE A 67 10.69 13.36 -11.48
N LEU A 68 10.40 14.57 -11.01
CA LEU A 68 9.28 14.83 -10.10
C LEU A 68 7.91 14.44 -10.69
N GLN A 69 7.71 14.66 -12.00
CA GLN A 69 6.52 14.17 -12.70
C GLN A 69 6.47 12.64 -12.70
N GLY A 70 7.61 11.97 -12.87
CA GLY A 70 7.72 10.52 -12.75
C GLY A 70 7.30 10.01 -11.37
N GLU A 71 7.82 10.63 -10.30
CA GLU A 71 7.46 10.29 -8.92
C GLU A 71 5.97 10.48 -8.64
N LYS A 72 5.39 11.60 -9.07
CA LYS A 72 3.95 11.85 -8.95
C LYS A 72 3.13 10.78 -9.66
N LEU A 73 3.50 10.42 -10.90
CA LEU A 73 2.81 9.38 -11.66
C LEU A 73 2.95 8.01 -11.01
N ALA A 74 4.10 7.72 -10.40
CA ALA A 74 4.33 6.47 -9.67
C ALA A 74 3.42 6.39 -8.43
N ALA A 75 3.33 7.46 -7.64
CA ALA A 75 2.38 7.57 -6.52
C ALA A 75 0.92 7.34 -6.93
N GLU A 76 0.53 7.81 -8.12
CA GLU A 76 -0.82 7.60 -8.66
C GLU A 76 -1.06 6.15 -9.16
N GLY A 77 -0.02 5.31 -9.24
CA GLY A 77 -0.08 3.95 -9.80
C GLY A 77 0.15 3.90 -11.32
N LYS A 78 0.42 5.03 -11.98
CA LYS A 78 0.66 5.13 -13.43
C LYS A 78 2.11 4.76 -13.77
N ILE A 79 2.57 3.58 -13.35
CA ILE A 79 3.97 3.15 -13.40
C ILE A 79 4.57 3.26 -14.81
N LYS A 80 3.83 2.87 -15.86
CA LYS A 80 4.32 2.97 -17.25
C LYS A 80 4.62 4.43 -17.66
N GLN A 81 3.78 5.37 -17.24
CA GLN A 81 3.98 6.78 -17.53
C GLN A 81 5.14 7.35 -16.69
N ALA A 82 5.25 6.92 -15.43
CA ALA A 82 6.37 7.27 -14.55
C ALA A 82 7.72 6.85 -15.15
N VAL A 83 7.84 5.60 -15.59
CA VAL A 83 9.02 5.05 -16.28
C VAL A 83 9.44 5.90 -17.47
N SER A 84 8.48 6.31 -18.31
CA SER A 84 8.77 7.17 -19.46
C SER A 84 9.35 8.53 -19.03
N LYS A 85 8.82 9.12 -17.95
CA LYS A 85 9.33 10.40 -17.41
C LYS A 85 10.72 10.26 -16.80
N PHE A 86 10.97 9.19 -16.05
CA PHE A 86 12.30 8.90 -15.51
C PHE A 86 13.35 8.69 -16.60
N GLN A 87 13.02 7.95 -17.66
CA GLN A 87 13.91 7.78 -18.81
C GLN A 87 14.21 9.10 -19.54
N GLN A 88 13.22 9.99 -19.66
CA GLN A 88 13.43 11.33 -20.23
C GLN A 88 14.33 12.17 -19.33
N ALA A 89 14.15 12.12 -18.01
CA ALA A 89 15.00 12.83 -17.05
C ALA A 89 16.47 12.37 -17.16
N ALA A 90 16.70 11.05 -17.13
CA ALA A 90 18.02 10.44 -17.23
C ALA A 90 18.76 10.78 -18.53
N LYS A 91 18.03 10.97 -19.64
CA LYS A 91 18.60 11.39 -20.93
C LYS A 91 19.03 12.86 -20.94
N LEU A 92 18.40 13.71 -20.13
CA LEU A 92 18.65 15.16 -20.14
C LEU A 92 19.71 15.57 -19.11
N ASP A 93 19.77 14.87 -17.99
CA ASP A 93 20.65 15.21 -16.88
C ASP A 93 21.10 13.93 -16.17
N SER A 94 22.42 13.72 -16.15
CA SER A 94 23.05 12.53 -15.57
C SER A 94 22.85 12.41 -14.06
N ASN A 95 22.49 13.49 -13.36
CA ASN A 95 22.14 13.44 -11.93
C ASN A 95 20.87 12.63 -11.69
N PHE A 96 19.96 12.57 -12.66
CA PHE A 96 18.69 11.82 -12.58
C PHE A 96 18.82 10.44 -13.23
N SER A 97 19.79 9.65 -12.80
CA SER A 97 20.09 8.34 -13.36
C SER A 97 18.91 7.34 -13.26
N LEU A 98 18.91 6.31 -14.10
CA LEU A 98 17.94 5.22 -13.99
C LEU A 98 18.03 4.50 -12.65
N LYS A 99 19.23 4.38 -12.06
CA LYS A 99 19.41 3.82 -10.72
C LYS A 99 18.74 4.65 -9.64
N LEU A 100 18.77 5.98 -9.75
CA LEU A 100 17.99 6.86 -8.87
C LEU A 100 16.48 6.63 -9.06
N ALA A 101 16.02 6.53 -10.31
CA ALA A 101 14.62 6.21 -10.60
C ALA A 101 14.20 4.82 -10.08
N ALA A 102 15.10 3.85 -10.05
CA ALA A 102 14.85 2.53 -9.45
C ALA A 102 14.47 2.66 -7.97
N ALA A 103 15.19 3.50 -7.21
CA ALA A 103 14.89 3.77 -5.81
C ALA A 103 13.49 4.40 -5.63
N SER A 104 13.12 5.38 -6.47
CA SER A 104 11.76 5.95 -6.46
C SER A 104 10.70 4.89 -6.77
N LEU A 105 10.95 4.01 -7.75
CA LEU A 105 10.02 2.92 -8.11
C LEU A 105 9.85 1.87 -7.00
N VAL A 106 10.90 1.57 -6.22
CA VAL A 106 10.80 0.75 -5.00
C VAL A 106 9.91 1.44 -3.98
N LEU A 107 10.21 2.69 -3.63
CA LEU A 107 9.44 3.45 -2.63
C LEU A 107 7.95 3.54 -2.99
N PHE A 108 7.62 3.89 -4.23
CA PHE A 108 6.22 3.96 -4.64
C PHE A 108 5.60 2.58 -4.81
N GLY A 109 6.39 1.54 -5.13
CA GLY A 109 5.92 0.15 -5.10
C GLY A 109 5.45 -0.27 -3.71
N GLU A 110 6.21 0.05 -2.67
CA GLU A 110 5.85 -0.19 -1.27
C GLU A 110 4.56 0.55 -0.89
N LEU A 111 4.47 1.85 -1.21
CA LEU A 111 3.28 2.66 -0.94
C LEU A 111 2.02 2.16 -1.69
N LEU A 112 2.17 1.68 -2.91
CA LEU A 112 1.07 1.10 -3.67
C LEU A 112 0.60 -0.22 -3.04
N ALA A 113 1.54 -1.06 -2.57
CA ALA A 113 1.22 -2.31 -1.89
C ALA A 113 0.46 -2.05 -0.57
N GLU A 114 0.88 -1.05 0.21
CA GLU A 114 0.17 -0.62 1.43
C GLU A 114 -1.26 -0.15 1.13
N ASN A 115 -1.47 0.53 0.00
CA ASN A 115 -2.79 0.99 -0.45
C ASN A 115 -3.60 -0.08 -1.20
N GLY A 116 -3.15 -1.34 -1.23
CA GLY A 116 -3.87 -2.45 -1.87
C GLY A 116 -3.77 -2.49 -3.40
N LYS A 117 -2.96 -1.61 -4.03
CA LYS A 117 -2.73 -1.58 -5.49
C LYS A 117 -1.61 -2.55 -5.87
N LEU A 118 -1.90 -3.85 -5.75
CA LEU A 118 -0.89 -4.91 -5.77
C LEU A 118 -0.24 -5.09 -7.15
N ASP A 119 -1.01 -5.03 -8.22
CA ASP A 119 -0.50 -5.19 -9.58
C ASP A 119 0.43 -4.03 -9.97
N GLU A 120 0.04 -2.80 -9.63
CA GLU A 120 0.87 -1.63 -9.85
C GLU A 120 2.13 -1.67 -8.99
N ALA A 121 2.05 -2.14 -7.75
CA ALA A 121 3.21 -2.33 -6.88
C ALA A 121 4.20 -3.33 -7.48
N ILE A 122 3.73 -4.52 -7.90
CA ILE A 122 4.55 -5.54 -8.56
C ILE A 122 5.22 -4.97 -9.80
N LEU A 123 4.47 -4.23 -10.63
CA LEU A 123 5.00 -3.60 -11.83
C LEU A 123 6.08 -2.55 -11.49
N GLY A 124 5.88 -1.75 -10.44
CA GLY A 124 6.87 -0.80 -9.93
C GLY A 124 8.18 -1.48 -9.54
N PHE A 125 8.10 -2.52 -8.72
CA PHE A 125 9.25 -3.33 -8.30
C PHE A 125 9.97 -4.01 -9.47
N GLN A 126 9.24 -4.54 -10.45
CA GLN A 126 9.82 -5.10 -11.67
C GLN A 126 10.61 -4.03 -12.46
N LYS A 127 10.04 -2.84 -12.61
CA LYS A 127 10.71 -1.73 -13.30
C LYS A 127 11.91 -1.19 -12.53
N ALA A 128 11.90 -1.25 -11.21
CA ALA A 128 13.08 -0.96 -10.40
C ALA A 128 14.22 -1.95 -10.67
N LEU A 129 13.94 -3.26 -10.72
CA LEU A 129 14.95 -4.28 -11.05
C LEU A 129 15.51 -4.14 -12.47
N GLU A 130 14.68 -3.70 -13.43
CA GLU A 130 15.16 -3.38 -14.79
C GLU A 130 16.13 -2.19 -14.79
N PHE A 131 15.90 -1.18 -13.93
CA PHE A 131 16.71 0.04 -13.87
C PHE A 131 17.96 -0.10 -13.01
N ASP A 132 17.92 -0.94 -11.98
CA ASP A 132 19.07 -1.33 -11.18
C ASP A 132 19.09 -2.85 -10.94
N PRO A 133 19.74 -3.63 -11.83
CA PRO A 133 19.90 -5.07 -11.66
C PRO A 133 20.71 -5.48 -10.42
N GLY A 134 21.32 -4.53 -9.70
CA GLY A 134 22.00 -4.79 -8.43
C GLY A 134 21.04 -4.98 -7.24
N LEU A 135 19.77 -4.59 -7.39
CA LEU A 135 18.73 -4.82 -6.40
C LEU A 135 18.42 -6.32 -6.27
N LYS A 136 18.20 -6.78 -5.03
CA LYS A 136 18.01 -8.20 -4.71
C LYS A 136 16.76 -8.40 -3.87
N PHE A 137 15.63 -8.53 -4.55
CA PHE A 137 14.35 -8.90 -3.96
C PHE A 137 13.47 -9.57 -5.02
N ASN A 138 12.40 -10.24 -4.57
CA ASN A 138 11.36 -10.73 -5.46
C ASN A 138 10.15 -9.77 -5.36
N PRO A 139 9.68 -9.18 -6.46
CA PRO A 139 8.54 -8.25 -6.45
C PRO A 139 7.29 -8.80 -5.75
N LYS A 140 6.96 -10.08 -5.97
CA LYS A 140 5.79 -10.70 -5.34
C LYS A 140 6.01 -10.92 -3.85
N THR A 141 7.22 -11.33 -3.45
CA THR A 141 7.58 -11.48 -2.03
C THR A 141 7.49 -10.14 -1.29
N GLU A 142 7.93 -9.03 -1.88
CA GLU A 142 7.78 -7.71 -1.24
C GLU A 142 6.31 -7.34 -1.05
N VAL A 143 5.47 -7.51 -2.08
CA VAL A 143 4.03 -7.27 -1.95
C VAL A 143 3.38 -8.22 -0.95
N ALA A 144 3.79 -9.49 -0.91
CA ALA A 144 3.31 -10.48 0.06
C ALA A 144 3.58 -10.04 1.50
N LYS A 145 4.77 -9.49 1.79
CA LYS A 145 5.10 -8.94 3.12
C LYS A 145 4.17 -7.78 3.49
N HIS A 146 3.88 -6.87 2.57
CA HIS A 146 2.95 -5.76 2.82
C HIS A 146 1.52 -6.25 3.07
N ARG A 147 1.04 -7.26 2.32
CA ARG A 147 -0.28 -7.88 2.58
C ARG A 147 -0.32 -8.56 3.94
N PHE A 148 0.70 -9.34 4.28
CA PHE A 148 0.79 -9.96 5.60
C PHE A 148 0.77 -8.91 6.72
N LYS A 149 1.57 -7.84 6.61
CA LYS A 149 1.59 -6.73 7.57
C LYS A 149 0.23 -6.04 7.69
N ARG A 150 -0.49 -5.85 6.58
CA ARG A 150 -1.86 -5.32 6.59
C ARG A 150 -2.81 -6.23 7.36
N GLY A 151 -2.71 -7.55 7.16
CA GLY A 151 -3.48 -8.53 7.92
C GLY A 151 -3.18 -8.48 9.43
N GLN A 152 -1.91 -8.32 9.83
CA GLN A 152 -1.54 -8.14 11.23
C GLN A 152 -2.15 -6.87 11.82
N GLN A 153 -2.03 -5.75 11.12
CA GLN A 153 -2.60 -4.48 11.57
C GLN A 153 -4.12 -4.56 11.73
N LEU A 154 -4.81 -5.20 10.78
CA LEU A 154 -6.26 -5.40 10.87
C LEU A 154 -6.65 -6.23 12.08
N ILE A 155 -5.82 -7.19 12.50
CA ILE A 155 -6.04 -7.99 13.72
C ILE A 155 -5.80 -7.15 14.98
N GLU A 156 -4.74 -6.33 14.99
CA GLU A 156 -4.45 -5.42 16.11
C GLU A 156 -5.54 -4.36 16.29
N ASP A 157 -6.10 -3.86 15.19
CA ASP A 157 -7.17 -2.85 15.18
C ASP A 157 -8.56 -3.41 15.60
N ILE A 158 -8.70 -4.74 15.84
CA ILE A 158 -9.97 -5.42 16.23
C ILE A 158 -10.53 -4.90 17.57
N GLU A 159 -9.77 -4.14 18.35
CA GLU A 159 -10.25 -3.53 19.60
C GLU A 159 -11.53 -2.67 19.43
N TYR A 160 -11.91 -2.30 18.19
CA TYR A 160 -13.07 -1.43 17.94
C TYR A 160 -14.15 -1.92 16.96
N ILE A 161 -13.93 -2.95 16.12
CA ILE A 161 -14.83 -3.31 15.01
C ILE A 161 -15.01 -4.83 14.89
N GLU A 162 -16.18 -5.24 14.41
CA GLU A 162 -16.47 -6.57 13.83
C GLU A 162 -15.26 -7.08 13.03
N PHE A 163 -14.96 -8.38 13.15
CA PHE A 163 -13.78 -8.98 12.52
C PHE A 163 -13.79 -8.71 11.01
N ASP A 164 -12.75 -8.04 10.54
CA ASP A 164 -12.62 -7.68 9.14
C ASP A 164 -12.17 -8.91 8.35
N GLU A 165 -13.04 -9.43 7.48
CA GLU A 165 -12.68 -10.49 6.52
C GLU A 165 -11.46 -10.10 5.67
N GLU A 166 -11.16 -8.80 5.53
CA GLU A 166 -9.93 -8.31 4.90
C GLU A 166 -8.67 -8.84 5.58
N ALA A 167 -8.68 -9.14 6.88
CA ALA A 167 -7.55 -9.75 7.57
C ALA A 167 -7.26 -11.15 7.01
N ILE A 168 -8.31 -11.98 6.84
CA ILE A 168 -8.20 -13.31 6.23
C ILE A 168 -7.73 -13.18 4.79
N LEU A 169 -8.35 -12.27 4.03
CA LEU A 169 -7.99 -12.04 2.63
C LEU A 169 -6.52 -11.61 2.48
N ALA A 170 -6.02 -10.75 3.37
CA ALA A 170 -4.66 -10.28 3.36
C ALA A 170 -3.64 -11.41 3.60
N TYR A 171 -3.92 -12.32 4.55
CA TYR A 171 -3.09 -13.52 4.77
C TYR A 171 -3.14 -14.47 3.57
N ASN A 172 -4.31 -14.72 2.99
CA ASN A 172 -4.46 -15.58 1.82
C ASN A 172 -3.68 -15.03 0.62
N GLN A 173 -3.85 -13.74 0.32
CA GLN A 173 -3.11 -13.08 -0.76
C GLN A 173 -1.60 -13.08 -0.53
N ALA A 174 -1.14 -12.93 0.73
CA ALA A 174 0.27 -13.03 1.05
C ALA A 174 0.82 -14.42 0.69
N GLN A 175 0.09 -15.49 1.00
CA GLN A 175 0.48 -16.87 0.65
C GLN A 175 0.35 -17.16 -0.85
N GLU A 176 -0.63 -16.59 -1.54
CA GLU A 176 -0.76 -16.73 -3.01
C GLU A 176 0.41 -16.06 -3.74
N LEU A 177 0.84 -14.89 -3.25
CA LEU A 177 1.96 -14.14 -3.82
C LEU A 177 3.31 -14.80 -3.52
N ASP A 178 3.49 -15.28 -2.28
CA ASP A 178 4.68 -16.01 -1.85
C ASP A 178 4.30 -17.18 -0.92
N PRO A 179 4.18 -18.41 -1.47
CA PRO A 179 3.88 -19.60 -0.68
C PRO A 179 4.94 -19.94 0.37
N ASN A 180 6.15 -19.39 0.25
CA ASN A 180 7.26 -19.62 1.17
C ASN A 180 7.46 -18.45 2.14
N LEU A 181 6.55 -17.47 2.16
CA LEU A 181 6.59 -16.37 3.11
C LEU A 181 6.61 -16.93 4.53
N LYS A 182 7.66 -16.57 5.27
CA LYS A 182 7.84 -17.04 6.66
C LYS A 182 6.90 -16.27 7.58
N ILE A 183 5.73 -16.85 7.84
CA ILE A 183 4.78 -16.39 8.84
C ILE A 183 4.95 -17.25 10.10
N SER A 184 5.08 -16.61 11.27
CA SER A 184 5.37 -17.33 12.52
C SER A 184 4.15 -18.09 13.03
N ALA A 185 4.38 -19.12 13.88
CA ALA A 185 3.29 -19.81 14.57
C ALA A 185 2.42 -18.85 15.40
N SER A 186 3.02 -17.80 15.97
CA SER A 186 2.32 -16.77 16.75
C SER A 186 1.36 -15.97 15.87
N ASP A 187 1.79 -15.53 14.69
CA ASP A 187 0.95 -14.75 13.77
C ASP A 187 -0.22 -15.59 13.24
N TRP A 188 0.03 -16.84 12.86
CA TRP A 188 -1.03 -17.78 12.50
C TRP A 188 -2.01 -18.01 13.65
N ASN A 189 -1.50 -18.10 14.88
CA ASN A 189 -2.33 -18.27 16.06
C ASN A 189 -3.17 -17.02 16.35
N GLN A 190 -2.67 -15.82 16.09
CA GLN A 190 -3.43 -14.58 16.23
C GLN A 190 -4.61 -14.55 15.25
N LEU A 191 -4.39 -14.87 13.97
CA LEU A 191 -5.48 -14.98 12.99
C LEU A 191 -6.49 -16.06 13.40
N CYS A 192 -6.01 -17.23 13.82
CA CYS A 192 -6.86 -18.31 14.33
C CYS A 192 -7.73 -17.86 15.50
N TRP A 193 -7.13 -17.24 16.52
CA TRP A 193 -7.84 -16.75 17.70
C TRP A 193 -8.86 -15.68 17.32
N ALA A 194 -8.42 -14.63 16.62
CA ALA A 194 -9.23 -13.50 16.23
C ALA A 194 -10.45 -13.89 15.39
N GLY A 195 -10.28 -14.72 14.36
CA GLY A 195 -11.41 -15.18 13.55
C GLY A 195 -12.36 -16.06 14.35
N SER A 196 -11.81 -16.95 15.18
CA SER A 196 -12.65 -17.90 15.94
C SER A 196 -13.50 -17.21 17.00
N ILE A 197 -12.96 -16.25 17.77
CA ILE A 197 -13.76 -15.50 18.75
C ILE A 197 -14.78 -14.57 18.09
N ASN A 198 -14.59 -14.27 16.80
CA ASN A 198 -15.51 -13.50 15.98
C ASN A 198 -16.46 -14.34 15.11
N LYS A 199 -16.58 -15.64 15.41
CA LYS A 199 -17.49 -16.59 14.75
C LYS A 199 -17.11 -16.97 13.31
N GLU A 200 -15.93 -16.58 12.84
CA GLU A 200 -15.37 -16.94 11.52
C GLU A 200 -14.43 -18.15 11.60
N ALA A 201 -14.73 -19.09 12.51
CA ALA A 201 -13.86 -20.23 12.82
C ALA A 201 -13.63 -21.18 11.63
N ASP A 202 -14.62 -21.32 10.77
CA ASP A 202 -14.54 -22.10 9.53
C ASP A 202 -13.58 -21.46 8.52
N GLN A 203 -13.55 -20.13 8.46
CA GLN A 203 -12.65 -19.39 7.57
C GLN A 203 -11.19 -19.41 8.06
N VAL A 204 -10.94 -19.47 9.38
CA VAL A 204 -9.57 -19.41 9.94
C VAL A 204 -8.99 -20.73 10.42
N ILE A 205 -9.71 -21.85 10.28
CA ILE A 205 -9.22 -23.17 10.76
C ILE A 205 -7.88 -23.57 10.11
N PHE A 206 -7.62 -23.13 8.88
CA PHE A 206 -6.34 -23.36 8.20
C PHE A 206 -5.18 -22.68 8.96
N ALA A 207 -5.38 -21.47 9.47
CA ALA A 207 -4.41 -20.73 10.26
C ALA A 207 -4.12 -21.45 11.58
N CYS A 208 -5.16 -21.97 12.24
CA CYS A 208 -5.02 -22.79 13.44
C CYS A 208 -4.15 -24.03 13.20
N ASN A 209 -4.38 -24.72 12.08
CA ASN A 209 -3.59 -25.89 11.71
C ASN A 209 -2.12 -25.53 11.42
N LYS A 210 -1.89 -24.40 10.73
CA LYS A 210 -0.53 -23.90 10.47
C LYS A 210 0.21 -23.53 11.75
N ALA A 211 -0.46 -22.90 12.71
CA ALA A 211 0.12 -22.57 14.01
C ALA A 211 0.60 -23.84 14.75
N VAL A 212 -0.24 -24.89 14.78
CA VAL A 212 0.11 -26.17 15.41
C VAL A 212 1.23 -26.91 14.65
N GLU A 213 1.22 -26.88 13.32
CA GLU A 213 2.27 -27.48 12.49
C GLU A 213 3.64 -26.83 12.79
N LEU A 214 3.67 -25.50 12.94
CA LEU A 214 4.89 -24.72 13.12
C LEU A 214 5.43 -24.75 14.55
N ASP A 215 4.55 -24.80 15.56
CA ASP A 215 4.97 -24.85 16.97
C ASP A 215 4.13 -25.85 17.78
N PRO A 216 4.37 -27.17 17.60
CA PRO A 216 3.58 -28.22 18.24
C PRO A 216 3.81 -28.33 19.76
N LYS A 217 4.76 -27.57 20.33
CA LYS A 217 5.05 -27.57 21.78
C LYS A 217 4.34 -26.45 22.51
N ASN A 218 3.87 -25.42 21.80
CA ASN A 218 3.18 -24.31 22.40
C ASN A 218 1.72 -24.66 22.71
N GLY A 219 1.33 -24.70 23.98
CA GLY A 219 -0.05 -25.01 24.36
C GLY A 219 -1.07 -24.01 23.81
N TRP A 220 -0.69 -22.74 23.61
CA TRP A 220 -1.60 -21.69 23.15
C TRP A 220 -2.14 -21.94 21.74
N VAL A 221 -1.34 -22.54 20.86
CA VAL A 221 -1.82 -22.87 19.50
C VAL A 221 -2.91 -23.95 19.51
N TYR A 222 -2.84 -24.89 20.47
CA TYR A 222 -3.91 -25.86 20.69
C TYR A 222 -5.13 -25.22 21.34
N ASN A 223 -4.97 -24.28 22.27
CA ASN A 223 -6.11 -23.56 22.83
C ASN A 223 -6.95 -22.86 21.74
N SER A 224 -6.30 -22.13 20.83
CA SER A 224 -7.01 -21.42 19.75
C SER A 224 -7.66 -22.41 18.79
N ARG A 225 -6.93 -23.47 18.37
CA ARG A 225 -7.49 -24.51 17.49
C ARG A 225 -8.65 -25.26 18.14
N GLY A 226 -8.61 -25.54 19.44
CA GLY A 226 -9.68 -26.20 20.16
C GLY A 226 -10.96 -25.37 20.17
N LEU A 227 -10.85 -24.05 20.30
CA LEU A 227 -11.97 -23.12 20.16
C LEU A 227 -12.55 -23.17 18.73
N ALA A 228 -11.69 -23.04 17.71
CA ALA A 228 -12.09 -23.10 16.31
C ALA A 228 -12.77 -24.44 15.95
N ARG A 229 -12.20 -25.56 16.39
CA ARG A 229 -12.76 -26.92 16.20
C ARG A 229 -14.11 -27.10 16.86
N THR A 230 -14.31 -26.51 18.05
CA THR A 230 -15.62 -26.55 18.70
C THR A 230 -16.68 -25.84 17.87
N LEU A 231 -16.36 -24.63 17.38
CA LEU A 231 -17.29 -23.82 16.59
C LEU A 231 -17.57 -24.43 15.20
N THR A 232 -16.64 -25.21 14.66
CA THR A 232 -16.80 -25.95 13.39
C THR A 232 -17.35 -27.37 13.57
N GLY A 233 -17.71 -27.77 14.80
CA GLY A 233 -18.38 -29.04 15.09
C GLY A 233 -17.47 -30.24 15.37
N ASP A 234 -16.15 -30.08 15.35
CA ASP A 234 -15.18 -31.10 15.76
C ASP A 234 -14.96 -31.10 17.29
N SER A 235 -16.00 -31.49 18.03
CA SER A 235 -15.94 -31.56 19.49
C SER A 235 -14.89 -32.54 20.02
N LYS A 236 -14.58 -33.61 19.28
CA LYS A 236 -13.59 -34.61 19.71
C LYS A 236 -12.18 -34.03 19.60
N GLY A 237 -11.82 -33.47 18.44
CA GLY A 237 -10.53 -32.81 18.25
C GLY A 237 -10.35 -31.60 19.15
N ALA A 238 -11.43 -30.87 19.45
CA ALA A 238 -11.40 -29.78 20.43
C ALA A 238 -11.04 -30.23 21.85
N ILE A 239 -11.61 -31.36 22.32
CA ILE A 239 -11.27 -31.92 23.63
C ILE A 239 -9.78 -32.28 23.68
N GLU A 240 -9.26 -32.97 22.65
CA GLU A 240 -7.84 -33.32 22.56
C GLU A 240 -6.93 -32.08 22.65
N ASP A 241 -7.28 -31.02 21.92
CA ASP A 241 -6.52 -29.77 21.91
C ASP A 241 -6.55 -29.06 23.28
N PHE A 242 -7.72 -28.97 23.92
CA PHE A 242 -7.83 -28.38 25.25
C PHE A 242 -7.09 -29.21 26.31
N GLU A 243 -7.07 -30.53 26.19
CA GLU A 243 -6.28 -31.38 27.08
C GLU A 243 -4.77 -31.13 26.92
N ILE A 244 -4.29 -30.91 25.70
CA ILE A 244 -2.91 -30.53 25.44
C ILE A 244 -2.61 -29.18 26.11
N PHE A 245 -3.44 -28.16 25.90
CA PHE A 245 -3.28 -26.86 26.56
C PHE A 245 -3.20 -27.00 28.08
N VAL A 246 -4.13 -27.73 28.70
CA VAL A 246 -4.18 -27.91 30.17
C VAL A 246 -2.89 -28.54 30.71
N LYS A 247 -2.25 -29.42 29.93
CA LYS A 247 -0.99 -30.08 30.29
C LYS A 247 0.23 -29.17 30.08
N SER A 248 0.22 -28.30 29.06
CA SER A 248 1.44 -27.62 28.59
C SER A 248 1.50 -26.11 28.84
N ALA A 249 0.38 -25.41 28.99
CA ALA A 249 0.34 -23.95 29.05
C ALA A 249 -0.74 -23.41 29.99
N GLY A 250 -0.72 -22.09 30.21
CA GLY A 250 -1.72 -21.36 30.98
C GLY A 250 -1.56 -21.41 32.51
N ASN A 251 -2.18 -20.45 33.17
CA ASN A 251 -2.26 -20.36 34.62
C ASN A 251 -3.39 -21.25 35.20
N ALA A 252 -3.55 -21.28 36.52
CA ALA A 252 -4.52 -22.15 37.17
C ALA A 252 -5.98 -21.87 36.75
N GLU A 253 -6.35 -20.61 36.53
CA GLU A 253 -7.71 -20.23 36.17
C GLU A 253 -8.02 -20.56 34.70
N GLU A 254 -7.09 -20.27 33.79
CA GLU A 254 -7.22 -20.65 32.38
C GLU A 254 -7.36 -22.17 32.23
N LYS A 255 -6.53 -22.94 32.95
CA LYS A 255 -6.63 -24.41 32.97
C LYS A 255 -7.96 -24.89 33.51
N LYS A 256 -8.48 -24.26 34.55
CA LYS A 256 -9.79 -24.57 35.12
C LYS A 256 -10.92 -24.27 34.14
N GLN A 257 -10.84 -23.14 33.42
CA GLN A 257 -11.78 -22.79 32.36
C GLN A 257 -11.78 -23.83 31.23
N ARG A 258 -10.60 -24.25 30.74
CA ARG A 258 -10.50 -25.26 29.67
C ARG A 258 -11.03 -26.63 30.12
N LYS A 259 -10.80 -27.01 31.39
CA LYS A 259 -11.43 -28.22 31.97
C LYS A 259 -12.96 -28.13 32.01
N ALA A 260 -13.53 -26.96 32.26
CA ALA A 260 -14.98 -26.75 32.21
C ALA A 260 -15.53 -26.86 30.78
N TRP A 261 -14.80 -26.34 29.78
CA TRP A 261 -15.12 -26.52 28.37
C TRP A 261 -15.09 -27.99 27.97
N ILE A 262 -14.03 -28.73 28.33
CA ILE A 262 -13.93 -30.19 28.11
C ILE A 262 -15.12 -30.93 28.74
N ALA A 263 -15.50 -30.60 29.98
CA ALA A 263 -16.66 -31.22 30.64
C ALA A 263 -17.99 -30.92 29.94
N SER A 264 -18.14 -29.76 29.31
CA SER A 264 -19.33 -29.40 28.53
C SER A 264 -19.38 -30.15 27.21
N LEU A 265 -18.26 -30.21 26.50
CA LEU A 265 -18.13 -30.94 25.23
C LEU A 265 -18.38 -32.45 25.41
N ASN A 266 -17.89 -33.04 26.49
CA ASN A 266 -18.16 -34.45 26.83
C ASN A 266 -19.66 -34.74 27.06
N LYS A 267 -20.46 -33.72 27.39
CA LYS A 267 -21.92 -33.81 27.53
C LYS A 267 -22.65 -33.48 26.22
N GLY A 268 -21.92 -33.28 25.11
CA GLY A 268 -22.47 -32.87 23.83
C GLY A 268 -22.94 -31.42 23.78
N LYS A 269 -22.47 -30.56 24.68
CA LYS A 269 -22.84 -29.14 24.74
C LYS A 269 -21.70 -28.26 24.27
N ASN A 270 -21.99 -27.32 23.36
CA ASN A 270 -21.04 -26.28 22.97
C ASN A 270 -20.89 -25.25 24.11
N PRO A 271 -19.68 -25.06 24.69
CA PRO A 271 -19.45 -24.07 25.74
C PRO A 271 -19.30 -22.63 25.24
N PHE A 272 -19.18 -22.38 23.93
CA PHE A 272 -18.96 -21.06 23.36
C PHE A 272 -20.28 -20.42 22.91
N THR A 273 -21.04 -19.91 23.89
CA THR A 273 -22.19 -19.03 23.61
C THR A 273 -21.71 -17.63 23.23
N ASP A 274 -22.62 -16.80 22.72
CA ASP A 274 -22.31 -15.42 22.35
C ASP A 274 -21.71 -14.63 23.53
N GLU A 275 -22.23 -14.83 24.74
CA GLU A 275 -21.71 -14.19 25.95
C GLU A 275 -20.29 -14.65 26.29
N VAL A 276 -19.98 -15.93 26.07
CA VAL A 276 -18.62 -16.46 26.28
C VAL A 276 -17.67 -15.88 25.25
N LEU A 277 -18.07 -15.77 23.98
CA LEU A 277 -17.25 -15.17 22.93
C LEU A 277 -17.01 -13.68 23.19
N GLU A 278 -18.01 -12.94 23.64
CA GLU A 278 -17.85 -11.54 24.07
C GLU A 278 -16.87 -11.40 25.23
N GLN A 279 -16.93 -12.28 26.23
CA GLN A 279 -15.94 -12.30 27.32
C GLN A 279 -14.54 -12.58 26.80
N LEU A 280 -14.37 -13.47 25.83
CA LEU A 280 -13.08 -13.79 25.24
C LEU A 280 -12.51 -12.67 24.34
N ARG A 281 -13.36 -11.79 23.80
CA ARG A 281 -12.93 -10.56 23.11
C ARG A 281 -12.50 -9.45 24.05
N SER A 282 -13.00 -9.49 25.29
CA SER A 282 -12.79 -8.42 26.29
C SER A 282 -11.62 -8.68 27.24
N ASN A 283 -10.94 -9.82 27.13
CA ASN A 283 -9.82 -10.26 27.96
C ASN A 283 -8.55 -10.42 27.13
#